data_AF-A0AA38P8H6-F1
#
_entry.id   AF-A0AA38P8H6-F1
#
_cell.length_a   1.000
_cell.length_b   1.000
_cell.length_c   1.000
_cell.angle_alpha   90.00
_cell.angle_beta   90.00
_cell.angle_gamma   90.00
#
_symmetry.space_group_name_H-M   'P 1'
#
loop_
_entity.id
_entity.type
_entity.pdbx_description
1 polymer ?
#
loop_
_entity_poly.entity_id
_entity_poly.type
_entity_poly.pdbx_seq_one_letter_code
_entity_poly.pdbx_strand_id
1 'polypeptide(L)'
;PMFTWNTKQLFLSLEAEYEHAQGVTQWMANNTVFPWDYIIRRREDARVRVIGARNKYAFKEIGGTGLQQRVATTNASYVLKSNLMPYVGL
;
A
#
# COMPACT_ATOMS: atom_id res chain seq x y z
N PRO A 1 -24.34 -5.38 1.46
CA PRO A 1 -23.54 -5.64 0.23
C PRO A 1 -23.10 -4.32 -0.42
N MET A 2 -21.81 -3.97 -0.32
CA MET A 2 -21.30 -2.61 -0.57
C MET A 2 -20.77 -2.36 -1.99
N PHE A 3 -21.01 -3.24 -2.98
CA PHE A 3 -20.58 -3.03 -4.37
C PHE A 3 -21.51 -3.74 -5.37
N THR A 4 -21.94 -3.04 -6.43
CA THR A 4 -22.63 -3.62 -7.60
C THR A 4 -21.62 -3.77 -8.74
N TRP A 5 -21.68 -4.90 -9.47
CA TRP A 5 -20.71 -5.25 -10.53
C TRP A 5 -20.72 -4.36 -11.78
N ASN A 6 -21.45 -3.24 -11.74
CA ASN A 6 -21.40 -2.19 -12.76
C ASN A 6 -20.23 -1.20 -12.56
N THR A 7 -19.26 -1.52 -11.71
CA THR A 7 -18.08 -0.71 -11.41
C THR A 7 -16.87 -1.33 -12.08
N LYS A 8 -16.31 -0.65 -13.09
CA LYS A 8 -15.31 -1.22 -14.00
C LYS A 8 -14.03 -1.67 -13.31
N GLN A 9 -13.59 -0.98 -12.25
CA GLN A 9 -12.29 -1.22 -11.61
C GLN A 9 -12.35 -0.88 -10.10
N LEU A 10 -11.92 -1.82 -9.26
CA LEU A 10 -11.66 -1.59 -7.84
C LEU A 10 -10.14 -1.61 -7.62
N PHE A 11 -9.60 -0.48 -7.18
CA PHE A 11 -8.18 -0.32 -6.89
C PHE A 11 -7.92 -0.67 -5.43
N LEU A 12 -7.03 -1.62 -5.19
CA LEU A 12 -6.52 -1.98 -3.88
C LEU A 12 -5.07 -1.52 -3.78
N SER A 13 -4.72 -0.87 -2.67
CA SER A 13 -3.34 -0.55 -2.36
C SER A 13 -3.01 -0.93 -0.92
N LEU A 14 -1.84 -1.51 -0.74
CA LEU A 14 -1.26 -1.73 0.57
C LEU A 14 -0.39 -0.52 0.88
N GLU A 15 -0.78 0.22 1.89
CA GLU A 15 0.00 1.32 2.45
C GLU A 15 0.81 0.80 3.63
N ALA A 16 2.08 1.19 3.69
CA ALA A 16 2.92 0.97 4.86
C ALA A 16 3.38 2.33 5.38
N GLU A 17 3.05 2.59 6.63
CA GLU A 17 3.53 3.73 7.40
C GLU A 17 4.60 3.22 8.36
N TYR A 18 5.73 3.91 8.44
CA TYR A 18 6.78 3.56 9.39
C TYR A 18 7.34 4.82 10.03
N GLU A 19 7.65 4.69 11.31
CA GLU A 19 8.34 5.72 12.06
C GLU A 19 9.87 5.58 11.84
N HIS A 20 10.62 6.64 12.09
CA HIS A 20 12.09 6.58 12.05
C HIS A 20 12.65 6.53 13.48
N ALA A 21 13.49 5.53 13.75
CA ALA A 21 14.20 5.43 15.01
C ALA A 21 15.51 6.24 14.92
N GLN A 22 15.60 7.28 15.76
CA GLN A 22 16.78 8.13 16.06
C GLN A 22 17.00 9.36 15.16
N GLY A 23 16.87 10.55 15.77
CA GLY A 23 17.33 11.83 15.21
C GLY A 23 16.32 12.61 14.37
N VAL A 24 15.05 12.22 14.43
CA VAL A 24 13.97 12.79 13.60
C VAL A 24 13.63 14.22 14.03
N THR A 25 13.86 15.17 13.13
CA THR A 25 13.15 16.45 13.21
C THR A 25 11.69 16.17 12.85
N GLN A 26 10.73 16.73 13.60
CA GLN A 26 9.29 16.44 13.55
C GLN A 26 8.66 16.31 12.14
N TRP A 27 9.25 16.92 11.10
CA TRP A 27 8.80 16.84 9.71
C TRP A 27 9.16 15.53 8.98
N MET A 28 10.02 14.66 9.54
CA MET A 28 10.38 13.34 8.97
C MET A 28 9.73 12.16 9.70
N ALA A 29 8.76 12.43 10.58
CA ALA A 29 8.21 11.43 11.49
C ALA A 29 7.30 10.39 10.81
N ASN A 30 6.63 10.75 9.71
CA ASN A 30 5.61 9.89 9.10
C ASN A 30 5.96 9.64 7.64
N ASN A 31 6.61 8.51 7.38
CA ASN A 31 6.90 8.08 6.02
C ASN A 31 5.84 7.08 5.55
N THR A 32 5.15 7.44 4.47
CA THR A 32 4.13 6.59 3.84
C THR A 32 4.65 6.06 2.52
N VAL A 33 4.53 4.75 2.30
CA VAL A 33 4.86 4.10 1.03
C VAL A 33 3.74 3.17 0.59
N PHE A 34 3.68 2.89 -0.70
CA PHE A 34 2.73 1.94 -1.28
C PHE A 34 3.49 0.75 -1.88
N PRO A 35 3.93 -0.24 -1.08
CA PRO A 35 4.73 -1.36 -1.59
C PRO A 35 3.98 -2.23 -2.61
N TRP A 36 2.65 -2.25 -2.59
CA TRP A 36 1.83 -3.13 -3.41
C TRP A 36 0.52 -2.47 -3.82
N ASP A 37 0.11 -2.72 -5.05
CA ASP A 37 -1.19 -2.34 -5.59
C ASP A 37 -1.76 -3.47 -6.47
N TYR A 38 -3.09 -3.52 -6.57
CA TYR A 38 -3.80 -4.47 -7.40
C TYR A 38 -5.13 -3.91 -7.88
N ILE A 39 -5.47 -4.19 -9.14
CA ILE A 39 -6.72 -3.73 -9.75
C ILE A 39 -7.62 -4.94 -9.96
N ILE A 40 -8.70 -5.03 -9.19
CA ILE A 40 -9.74 -6.01 -9.40
C ILE A 40 -10.65 -5.52 -10.54
N ARG A 41 -10.75 -6.32 -11.60
CA ARG A 41 -11.56 -6.00 -12.79
C ARG A 41 -12.81 -6.87 -12.94
N ARG A 42 -12.85 -8.04 -12.28
CA ARG A 42 -13.92 -9.05 -12.43
C ARG A 42 -14.36 -9.61 -11.08
N ARG A 43 -15.58 -10.15 -11.04
CA ARG A 43 -16.18 -10.77 -9.84
C ARG A 43 -15.37 -11.90 -9.25
N GLU A 44 -14.89 -12.78 -10.11
CA GLU A 44 -14.06 -13.91 -9.74
C GLU A 44 -12.77 -13.49 -9.01
N ASP A 45 -12.21 -12.32 -9.37
CA ASP A 45 -10.96 -11.80 -8.82
C ASP A 45 -11.16 -11.00 -7.51
N ALA A 46 -12.40 -10.87 -7.02
CA ALA A 46 -12.71 -10.10 -5.81
C ALA A 46 -12.18 -10.73 -4.51
N ARG A 47 -11.88 -12.04 -4.53
CA ARG A 47 -11.24 -12.74 -3.41
C ARG A 47 -9.73 -12.69 -3.59
N VAL A 48 -9.11 -11.69 -2.99
CA VAL A 48 -7.67 -11.47 -3.08
C VAL A 48 -6.94 -12.24 -1.98
N ARG A 49 -6.14 -13.24 -2.38
CA ARG A 49 -5.20 -13.97 -1.50
C ARG A 49 -3.79 -13.82 -2.06
N VAL A 50 -2.96 -13.05 -1.37
CA VAL A 50 -1.61 -12.72 -1.80
C VAL A 50 -0.62 -13.36 -0.84
N ILE A 51 0.23 -14.27 -1.34
CA ILE A 51 1.28 -14.94 -0.56
C ILE A 51 2.59 -14.80 -1.33
N GLY A 52 3.62 -14.29 -0.67
CA GLY A 52 4.96 -14.16 -1.27
C GLY A 52 5.04 -13.19 -2.46
N ALA A 53 4.10 -12.24 -2.58
CA ALA A 53 4.18 -11.25 -3.63
C ALA A 53 5.43 -10.37 -3.48
N ARG A 54 6.03 -10.05 -4.61
CA ARG A 54 7.13 -9.09 -4.67
C ARG A 54 6.57 -7.69 -4.55
N ASN A 55 7.22 -6.85 -3.75
CA ASN A 55 6.88 -5.43 -3.68
C ASN A 55 7.09 -4.82 -5.06
N LYS A 56 6.07 -4.12 -5.56
CA LYS A 56 6.11 -3.43 -6.86
C LYS A 56 7.04 -2.21 -6.79
N TYR A 57 7.08 -1.56 -5.64
CA TYR A 57 7.98 -0.46 -5.36
C TYR A 57 8.99 -0.87 -4.30
N ALA A 58 10.25 -0.48 -4.49
CA ALA A 58 11.30 -0.77 -3.54
C ALA A 58 10.99 -0.08 -2.21
N PHE A 59 10.90 -0.86 -1.15
CA PHE A 59 10.73 -0.33 0.19
C PHE A 59 12.10 0.20 0.65
N LYS A 60 12.33 1.50 0.44
CA LYS A 60 13.60 2.18 0.73
C LYS A 60 13.35 3.43 1.57
N GLU A 61 14.31 3.73 2.44
CA GLU A 61 14.32 4.94 3.23
C GLU A 61 14.75 6.16 2.42
N ILE A 62 14.29 7.33 2.84
CA ILE A 62 14.80 8.62 2.35
C ILE A 62 16.28 8.72 2.75
N GLY A 63 17.19 8.56 1.78
CA GLY A 63 18.64 8.51 2.01
C GLY A 63 19.35 7.31 1.40
N GLY A 64 18.62 6.35 0.81
CA GLY A 64 19.20 5.33 -0.06
C GLY A 64 19.83 4.13 0.66
N THR A 65 20.04 4.20 1.97
CA THR A 65 20.34 3.03 2.81
C THR A 65 19.07 2.20 2.96
N GLY A 66 19.15 0.91 2.61
CA GLY A 66 18.01 0.00 2.71
C GLY A 66 17.44 -0.07 4.12
N LEU A 67 16.14 -0.30 4.23
CA LEU A 67 15.41 -0.33 5.51
C LEU A 67 15.94 -1.42 6.46
N GLN A 68 16.61 -2.47 5.96
CA GLN A 68 17.16 -3.53 6.81
C GLN A 68 18.11 -3.04 7.91
N GLN A 69 18.84 -1.94 7.70
CA GLN A 69 19.82 -1.46 8.68
C GLN A 69 19.25 -0.50 9.72
N ARG A 70 18.10 0.14 9.47
CA ARG A 70 17.53 1.16 10.36
C ARG A 70 16.12 0.86 10.87
N VAL A 71 15.35 0.00 10.17
CA VAL A 71 13.98 -0.39 10.53
C VAL A 71 13.92 -1.62 11.45
N ALA A 72 15.04 -2.28 11.73
CA ALA A 72 15.09 -3.36 12.73
C ALA A 72 14.59 -2.92 14.13
N THR A 73 14.48 -1.60 14.37
CA THR A 73 14.03 -1.00 15.63
C THR A 73 12.70 -0.25 15.53
N THR A 74 12.01 -0.25 14.37
CA THR A 74 10.79 0.56 14.20
C THR A 74 9.55 -0.23 13.85
N ASN A 75 8.44 0.13 14.50
CA ASN A 75 7.11 -0.40 14.18
C ASN A 75 6.64 0.16 12.82
N ALA A 76 6.20 -0.74 11.95
CA ALA A 76 5.55 -0.40 10.68
C ALA A 76 4.07 -0.78 10.75
N SER A 77 3.20 0.18 10.48
CA SER A 77 1.75 0.02 10.40
C SER A 77 1.33 -0.19 8.95
N TYR A 78 0.53 -1.22 8.69
CA TYR A 78 0.06 -1.53 7.34
C TYR A 78 -1.45 -1.32 7.24
N VAL A 79 -1.88 -0.62 6.20
CA VAL A 79 -3.31 -0.34 5.93
C VAL A 79 -3.64 -0.75 4.50
N LEU A 80 -4.65 -1.60 4.33
CA LEU A 80 -5.19 -1.93 3.02
C LEU A 80 -6.28 -0.92 2.65
N LYS A 81 -6.05 -0.13 1.60
CA LYS A 81 -6.99 0.87 1.09
C LYS A 81 -7.69 0.34 -0.16
N SER A 82 -8.98 0.67 -0.30
CA SER A 82 -9.79 0.32 -1.47
C SER A 82 -10.44 1.58 -2.08
N ASN A 83 -10.27 1.78 -3.38
CA ASN A 83 -10.87 2.89 -4.11
C ASN A 83 -11.70 2.36 -5.29
N LEU A 84 -12.97 2.76 -5.36
CA LEU A 84 -13.92 2.32 -6.37
C LEU A 84 -13.98 3.33 -7.51
N MET A 85 -13.63 2.90 -8.73
CA MET A 85 -13.76 3.76 -9.91
C MET A 85 -15.14 3.56 -10.56
N PRO A 86 -16.01 4.58 -10.57
CA PRO A 86 -17.32 4.49 -11.17
C PRO A 86 -17.24 4.46 -12.70
N TYR A 87 -18.32 4.02 -13.35
CA TYR A 87 -18.46 4.07 -14.81
C TYR A 87 -18.53 5.53 -15.27
N VAL A 88 -17.65 5.93 -16.19
CA VAL A 88 -17.71 7.21 -16.90
C VAL A 88 -18.16 6.96 -18.35
N GLY A 89 -19.31 7.51 -18.70
CA GLY A 89 -19.98 7.37 -20.01
C GLY A 89 -21.48 7.10 -19.87
N LEU A 90 -22.27 7.43 -20.88
CA LEU A 90 -23.64 6.94 -21.08
C LEU A 90 -23.60 5.73 -22.01
#